data_AF-A0A2A4WKT1-F1
#
_entry.id   AF-A0A2A4WKT1-F1
#
_cell.length_a   1.000
_cell.length_b   1.000
_cell.length_c   1.000
_cell.angle_alpha   90.00
_cell.angle_beta   90.00
_cell.angle_gamma   90.00
#
_symmetry.space_group_name_H-M   'P 1'
#
loop_
_entity.id
_entity.type
_entity.pdbx_description
1 polymer ?
#
loop_
_entity_poly.entity_id
_entity_poly.type
_entity_poly.pdbx_seq_one_letter_code
_entity_poly.pdbx_strand_id
1 'polypeptide(L)'
;MSNSKLSVKEGNMPNKNQVATENIDKGRRRFGKAGVATPILMTLASQPAFGWGGGMQCLSNMMSGNLSDPNRGDCDLGWSPGGWCHPVGQINGMDTISAWTSAGFDYGVYNPVGTGCSPQNSNKPDCYTGGSTISMMPAGINADGFSGDTTLREIICKTAGGGSDTRHCITAYLNASLPGINYILTQQQVIDLCNGTIPVPGGISLRSFLDTTWQ
;
A
#
# COMPACT_ATOMS: atom_id res chain seq x y z
N MET A 1 75.86 15.73 63.32
CA MET A 1 75.20 16.17 64.58
C MET A 1 73.71 16.12 64.32
N SER A 2 73.00 15.09 64.82
CA SER A 2 72.23 15.13 66.09
C SER A 2 70.97 16.02 65.94
N ASN A 3 69.72 15.65 66.22
CA ASN A 3 69.06 14.51 66.85
C ASN A 3 67.54 14.58 66.50
N SER A 4 66.90 13.42 66.36
CA SER A 4 65.65 12.95 67.00
C SER A 4 64.52 13.93 67.35
N LYS A 5 63.27 13.63 66.92
CA LYS A 5 62.21 13.03 67.78
C LYS A 5 60.84 12.88 67.07
N LEU A 6 60.29 11.67 67.20
CA LEU A 6 58.88 11.31 67.03
C LEU A 6 58.03 11.72 68.26
N SER A 7 56.74 11.99 68.03
CA SER A 7 55.59 11.68 68.91
C SER A 7 54.31 11.92 68.09
N VAL A 8 53.70 10.89 67.46
CA VAL A 8 52.72 9.91 67.96
C VAL A 8 51.53 10.54 68.71
N LYS A 9 50.36 10.55 68.04
CA LYS A 9 49.06 10.28 68.65
C LYS A 9 48.29 9.30 67.77
N GLU A 10 48.08 8.10 68.31
CA GLU A 10 47.19 7.05 67.79
C GLU A 10 45.74 7.25 68.25
N GLY A 11 44.82 6.64 67.49
CA GLY A 11 43.43 6.33 67.87
C GLY A 11 42.41 7.32 67.32
N ASN A 12 41.41 6.97 66.50
CA ASN A 12 40.72 5.69 66.37
C ASN A 12 39.98 5.60 65.01
N MET A 13 40.06 4.45 64.34
CA MET A 13 39.26 4.12 63.14
C MET A 13 37.80 3.79 63.51
N PRO A 14 36.88 3.95 62.54
CA PRO A 14 36.28 2.74 61.95
C PRO A 14 36.35 2.72 60.40
N ASN A 15 37.14 1.76 59.91
CA ASN A 15 36.82 0.70 58.93
C ASN A 15 35.73 0.90 57.84
N LYS A 16 36.20 0.81 56.57
CA LYS A 16 35.59 0.25 55.32
C LYS A 16 34.25 0.85 54.83
N ASN A 17 34.11 1.31 53.58
CA ASN A 17 34.66 0.88 52.30
C ASN A 17 34.82 2.06 51.33
N GLN A 18 35.86 2.00 50.50
CA GLN A 18 35.99 2.81 49.30
C GLN A 18 35.08 2.26 48.19
N VAL A 19 34.35 3.15 47.51
CA VAL A 19 34.18 3.09 46.05
C VAL A 19 34.24 4.53 45.56
N ALA A 20 35.25 4.82 44.74
CA ALA A 20 35.39 6.09 44.06
C ALA A 20 34.22 6.28 43.08
N THR A 21 33.56 7.45 43.12
CA THR A 21 32.82 7.96 41.96
C THR A 21 33.03 9.45 41.84
N GLU A 22 33.35 9.82 40.60
CA GLU A 22 33.65 11.12 40.04
C GLU A 22 32.73 12.27 40.46
N ASN A 23 33.35 13.45 40.44
CA ASN A 23 32.74 14.77 40.46
C ASN A 23 31.49 14.87 39.57
N ILE A 24 30.32 15.04 40.20
CA ILE A 24 29.16 15.67 39.58
C ILE A 24 28.93 16.99 40.33
N ASP A 25 29.45 18.08 39.77
CA ASP A 25 29.16 19.43 40.22
C ASP A 25 28.11 20.10 39.30
N LYS A 26 27.32 20.95 39.96
CA LYS A 26 26.39 21.97 39.44
C LYS A 26 25.07 21.48 38.87
N GLY A 27 24.00 21.65 39.66
CA GLY A 27 22.66 21.80 39.08
C GLY A 27 21.46 21.42 39.93
N ARG A 28 21.54 21.41 41.26
CA ARG A 28 20.33 21.23 42.10
C ARG A 28 19.47 22.50 42.10
N ARG A 29 18.53 22.52 41.16
CA ARG A 29 17.13 22.94 41.28
C ARG A 29 16.90 24.22 42.09
N ARG A 30 16.85 25.36 41.40
CA ARG A 30 16.03 26.49 41.85
C ARG A 30 15.08 26.91 40.73
N PHE A 31 13.82 27.01 41.14
CA PHE A 31 12.65 27.36 40.36
C PHE A 31 12.83 28.67 39.58
N GLY A 32 12.40 28.65 38.32
CA GLY A 32 12.20 29.83 37.49
C GLY A 32 11.18 29.52 36.40
N LYS A 33 9.90 29.71 36.71
CA LYS A 33 8.82 29.78 35.72
C LYS A 33 9.16 30.86 34.69
N ALA A 34 9.22 30.54 33.39
CA ALA A 34 8.74 31.38 32.28
C ALA A 34 9.11 30.78 30.91
N GLY A 35 8.16 30.79 29.97
CA GLY A 35 8.40 30.90 28.53
C GLY A 35 8.37 29.59 27.72
N VAL A 36 7.23 29.30 27.11
CA VAL A 36 6.96 28.12 26.28
C VAL A 36 7.42 28.33 24.82
N ALA A 37 8.05 27.26 24.30
CA ALA A 37 8.10 26.72 22.93
C ALA A 37 8.72 27.49 21.75
N THR A 38 9.81 26.91 21.25
CA THR A 38 10.16 26.90 19.81
C THR A 38 9.64 25.61 19.18
N PRO A 39 8.68 25.64 18.23
CA PRO A 39 8.52 24.52 17.31
C PRO A 39 9.57 24.65 16.21
N ILE A 40 10.49 23.69 16.18
CA ILE A 40 11.30 23.40 15.00
C ILE A 40 10.31 23.10 13.87
N LEU A 41 10.29 23.94 12.84
CA LEU A 41 9.54 23.68 11.60
C LEU A 41 10.23 22.54 10.84
N MET A 42 9.95 21.30 11.24
CA MET A 42 10.03 20.14 10.37
C MET A 42 8.60 19.77 9.96
N THR A 43 8.02 20.54 9.05
CA THR A 43 6.75 20.21 8.39
C THR A 43 7.03 19.75 6.98
N LEU A 44 7.55 18.53 6.86
CA LEU A 44 7.19 17.68 5.73
C LEU A 44 6.49 16.44 6.29
N ALA A 45 5.39 16.67 7.02
CA ALA A 45 4.36 15.67 7.14
C ALA A 45 3.72 15.57 5.76
N SER A 46 4.31 14.77 4.87
CA SER A 46 3.61 14.23 3.71
C SER A 46 2.54 13.29 4.24
N GLN A 47 1.45 13.83 4.76
CA GLN A 47 0.19 13.12 4.68
C GLN A 47 -0.14 13.10 3.20
N PRO A 48 -0.07 11.95 2.50
CA PRO A 48 -0.66 11.89 1.18
C PRO A 48 -2.13 12.26 1.38
N ALA A 49 -2.60 13.27 0.67
CA ALA A 49 -3.93 13.86 0.85
C ALA A 49 -5.08 12.95 0.36
N PHE A 50 -4.93 11.63 0.48
CA PHE A 50 -5.89 10.61 0.05
C PHE A 50 -6.05 9.47 1.08
N GLY A 51 -5.99 9.80 2.37
CA GLY A 51 -6.23 8.88 3.49
C GLY A 51 -7.70 8.58 3.77
N TRP A 52 -8.56 8.47 2.74
CA TRP A 52 -9.98 8.14 2.87
C TRP A 52 -10.31 6.86 2.08
N GLY A 53 -9.52 5.82 2.30
CA GLY A 53 -9.76 4.46 1.81
C GLY A 53 -8.99 3.50 2.70
N GLY A 54 -9.67 2.50 3.26
CA GLY A 54 -9.12 1.63 4.32
C GLY A 54 -7.91 0.77 3.93
N GLY A 55 -7.43 0.84 2.68
CA GLY A 55 -6.28 0.08 2.18
C GLY A 55 -4.96 0.28 2.95
N MET A 56 -4.75 1.41 3.63
CA MET A 56 -3.53 1.62 4.43
C MET A 56 -3.42 0.64 5.64
N GLN A 57 -4.55 0.32 6.27
CA GLN A 57 -4.59 -0.62 7.39
C GLN A 57 -4.43 -2.06 6.87
N CYS A 58 -5.06 -2.34 5.72
CA CYS A 58 -5.03 -3.64 5.06
C CYS A 58 -3.63 -4.05 4.60
N LEU A 59 -2.92 -3.14 3.92
CA LEU A 59 -1.55 -3.41 3.47
C LEU A 59 -0.58 -3.62 4.64
N SER A 60 -0.73 -2.84 5.72
CA SER A 60 0.11 -2.97 6.91
C SER A 60 0.00 -4.35 7.56
N ASN A 61 -1.20 -4.94 7.57
CA ASN A 61 -1.41 -6.31 8.05
C ASN A 61 -0.79 -7.36 7.13
N MET A 62 -0.90 -7.19 5.80
CA MET A 62 -0.23 -8.08 4.85
C MET A 62 1.29 -8.04 5.01
N MET A 63 1.87 -6.85 5.23
CA MET A 63 3.31 -6.67 5.42
C MET A 63 3.83 -7.26 6.74
N SER A 64 2.99 -7.33 7.78
CA SER A 64 3.39 -7.88 9.09
C SER A 64 3.57 -9.40 9.08
N GLY A 65 3.20 -10.11 8.00
CA GLY A 65 3.35 -11.56 7.89
C GLY A 65 2.44 -12.37 8.82
N ASN A 66 1.58 -11.71 9.60
CA ASN A 66 0.59 -12.35 10.46
C ASN A 66 -0.75 -12.47 9.70
N LEU A 67 -0.72 -13.22 8.59
CA LEU A 67 -1.86 -13.47 7.69
C LEU A 67 -2.94 -14.39 8.28
N SER A 68 -2.82 -14.75 9.57
CA SER A 68 -3.79 -15.56 10.31
C SER A 68 -5.06 -14.80 10.70
N ASP A 69 -5.09 -13.48 10.53
CA ASP A 69 -6.28 -12.64 10.78
C ASP A 69 -6.40 -11.52 9.74
N PRO A 70 -6.90 -11.82 8.52
CA PRO A 70 -7.10 -10.82 7.47
C PRO A 70 -8.13 -9.74 7.84
N ASN A 71 -8.86 -9.91 8.94
CA ASN A 71 -9.90 -9.00 9.43
C ASN A 71 -9.41 -7.99 10.50
N ARG A 72 -8.09 -7.77 10.64
CA ARG A 72 -7.56 -6.69 11.48
C ARG A 72 -7.77 -5.31 10.82
N GLY A 73 -9.03 -4.95 10.59
CA GLY A 73 -9.46 -3.91 9.66
C GLY A 73 -10.33 -4.59 8.60
N ASP A 74 -11.53 -4.08 8.37
CA ASP A 74 -12.55 -4.67 7.49
C ASP A 74 -12.11 -4.60 6.02
N CYS A 75 -11.11 -5.37 5.61
CA CYS A 75 -10.48 -5.32 4.29
C CYS A 75 -11.08 -6.38 3.36
N ASP A 76 -11.49 -5.95 2.18
CA ASP A 76 -12.09 -6.83 1.18
C ASP A 76 -11.07 -7.25 0.12
N LEU A 77 -11.12 -8.52 -0.25
CA LEU A 77 -10.49 -8.98 -1.48
C LEU A 77 -11.24 -8.41 -2.68
N GLY A 78 -10.47 -8.01 -3.69
CA GLY A 78 -11.02 -7.58 -4.97
C GLY A 78 -11.49 -8.75 -5.81
N TRP A 79 -11.86 -8.43 -7.05
CA TRP A 79 -12.23 -9.40 -8.07
C TRP A 79 -11.07 -9.66 -9.01
N SER A 80 -10.86 -10.93 -9.33
CA SER A 80 -9.82 -11.35 -10.27
C SER A 80 -10.04 -10.75 -11.67
N PRO A 81 -9.00 -10.73 -12.53
CA PRO A 81 -9.15 -10.27 -13.90
C PRO A 81 -10.28 -11.01 -14.65
N GLY A 82 -10.49 -12.29 -14.33
CA GLY A 82 -11.60 -13.07 -14.86
C GLY A 82 -12.97 -12.54 -14.43
N GLY A 83 -13.14 -12.10 -13.18
CA GLY A 83 -14.37 -11.45 -12.71
C GLY A 83 -14.72 -10.21 -13.53
N TRP A 84 -13.74 -9.35 -13.78
CA TRP A 84 -13.89 -8.13 -14.59
C TRP A 84 -14.17 -8.39 -16.08
N CYS A 85 -14.01 -9.61 -16.57
CA CYS A 85 -14.17 -9.97 -17.98
C CYS A 85 -15.55 -10.47 -18.38
N HIS A 86 -16.40 -10.86 -17.44
CA HIS A 86 -17.69 -11.47 -17.75
C HIS A 86 -18.78 -10.39 -17.78
N PRO A 87 -19.23 -9.91 -18.96
CA PRO A 87 -20.10 -8.74 -19.06
C PRO A 87 -21.45 -8.90 -18.36
N VAL A 88 -21.93 -10.14 -18.26
CA VAL A 88 -23.20 -10.50 -17.59
C VAL A 88 -23.01 -11.05 -16.18
N GLY A 89 -21.78 -11.04 -15.67
CA GLY A 89 -21.46 -11.48 -14.32
C GLY A 89 -21.81 -10.40 -13.29
N GLN A 90 -21.62 -10.73 -12.02
CA GLN A 90 -21.74 -9.76 -10.93
C GLN A 90 -20.39 -9.52 -10.26
N ILE A 91 -20.11 -8.26 -9.94
CA ILE A 91 -18.97 -7.78 -9.19
C ILE A 91 -19.55 -6.97 -8.03
N ASN A 92 -19.23 -7.32 -6.79
CA ASN A 92 -19.79 -6.66 -5.59
C ASN A 92 -21.34 -6.54 -5.60
N GLY A 93 -22.05 -7.58 -6.06
CA GLY A 93 -23.51 -7.61 -6.14
C GLY A 93 -24.13 -6.74 -7.25
N MET A 94 -23.32 -6.06 -8.06
CA MET A 94 -23.75 -5.25 -9.19
C MET A 94 -23.33 -5.88 -10.51
N ASP A 95 -24.08 -5.63 -11.59
CA ASP A 95 -23.75 -6.12 -12.93
C ASP A 95 -22.35 -5.61 -13.35
N THR A 96 -21.59 -6.45 -14.06
CA THR A 96 -20.20 -6.15 -14.41
C THR A 96 -20.07 -4.85 -15.22
N ILE A 97 -20.98 -4.57 -16.16
CA ILE A 97 -20.95 -3.32 -16.93
C ILE A 97 -21.18 -2.12 -16.01
N SER A 98 -22.08 -2.28 -15.02
CA SER A 98 -22.29 -1.27 -13.98
C SER A 98 -21.05 -1.11 -13.10
N ALA A 99 -20.34 -2.19 -12.78
CA ALA A 99 -19.12 -2.17 -11.95
C ALA A 99 -17.99 -1.42 -12.63
N TRP A 100 -17.80 -1.63 -13.94
CA TRP A 100 -16.88 -0.83 -14.75
C TRP A 100 -17.25 0.66 -14.68
N THR A 101 -18.53 0.98 -14.87
CA THR A 101 -19.02 2.37 -14.84
C THR A 101 -18.80 3.00 -13.47
N SER A 102 -19.09 2.28 -12.38
CA SER A 102 -18.87 2.75 -11.00
C SER A 102 -17.39 2.91 -10.66
N ALA A 103 -16.51 2.10 -11.26
CA ALA A 103 -15.06 2.28 -11.16
C ALA A 103 -14.54 3.43 -12.04
N GLY A 104 -15.41 4.09 -12.82
CA GLY A 104 -15.08 5.24 -13.66
C GLY A 104 -14.64 4.90 -15.09
N PHE A 105 -14.88 3.67 -15.55
CA PHE A 105 -14.45 3.20 -16.87
C PHE A 105 -15.61 2.61 -17.68
N ASP A 106 -15.50 2.67 -19.00
CA ASP A 106 -16.48 2.08 -19.92
C ASP A 106 -16.04 0.67 -20.34
N TYR A 107 -16.91 -0.32 -20.14
CA TYR A 107 -16.69 -1.68 -20.65
C TYR A 107 -16.76 -1.73 -22.18
N GLY A 108 -17.52 -0.85 -22.81
CA GLY A 108 -17.82 -0.85 -24.24
C GLY A 108 -19.24 -1.33 -24.56
N VAL A 109 -19.58 -1.31 -25.85
CA VAL A 109 -20.94 -1.57 -26.34
C VAL A 109 -21.03 -2.94 -26.98
N TYR A 110 -22.08 -3.71 -26.64
CA TYR A 110 -22.37 -5.00 -27.27
C TYR A 110 -22.66 -4.80 -28.76
N ASN A 111 -21.78 -5.31 -29.61
CA ASN A 111 -21.86 -5.18 -31.06
C ASN A 111 -21.26 -6.42 -31.73
N PRO A 112 -21.93 -7.58 -31.62
CA PRO A 112 -21.39 -8.85 -32.10
C PRO A 112 -21.23 -8.90 -33.62
N VAL A 113 -22.03 -8.11 -34.35
CA VAL A 113 -21.91 -7.97 -35.82
C VAL A 113 -20.66 -7.17 -36.17
N GLY A 114 -20.42 -6.05 -35.49
CA GLY A 114 -19.24 -5.20 -35.72
C GLY A 114 -17.92 -5.85 -35.30
N THR A 115 -17.92 -6.77 -34.32
CA THR A 115 -16.70 -7.51 -33.94
C THR A 115 -16.51 -8.83 -34.69
N GLY A 116 -17.51 -9.30 -35.44
CA GLY A 116 -17.49 -10.65 -36.01
C GLY A 116 -17.52 -11.77 -34.95
N CYS A 117 -18.00 -11.48 -33.73
CA CYS A 117 -18.06 -12.44 -32.64
C CYS A 117 -19.04 -13.56 -32.95
N SER A 118 -18.55 -14.81 -32.90
CA SER A 118 -19.36 -16.01 -33.16
C SER A 118 -19.04 -17.15 -32.17
N PRO A 119 -20.06 -17.83 -31.59
CA PRO A 119 -21.46 -17.44 -31.58
C PRO A 119 -21.66 -16.07 -30.90
N GLN A 120 -22.66 -15.31 -31.36
CA GLN A 120 -23.04 -14.04 -30.75
C GLN A 120 -23.54 -14.30 -29.32
N ASN A 121 -22.79 -13.83 -28.34
CA ASN A 121 -23.06 -14.10 -26.94
C ASN A 121 -22.63 -12.88 -26.11
N SER A 122 -23.58 -12.25 -25.43
CA SER A 122 -23.35 -11.12 -24.52
C SER A 122 -22.42 -11.46 -23.36
N ASN A 123 -22.13 -12.74 -23.13
CA ASN A 123 -21.22 -13.18 -22.08
C ASN A 123 -19.77 -13.20 -22.55
N LYS A 124 -19.50 -12.94 -23.83
CA LYS A 124 -18.16 -12.93 -24.41
C LYS A 124 -17.63 -11.49 -24.52
N PRO A 125 -16.46 -11.18 -23.93
CA PRO A 125 -15.83 -9.86 -24.07
C PRO A 125 -15.54 -9.48 -25.54
N ASP A 126 -15.31 -10.48 -26.40
CA ASP A 126 -15.04 -10.30 -27.83
C ASP A 126 -16.26 -9.83 -28.63
N CYS A 127 -17.47 -9.91 -28.06
CA CYS A 127 -18.70 -9.41 -28.68
C CYS A 127 -18.92 -7.91 -28.43
N TYR A 128 -18.00 -7.22 -27.75
CA TYR A 128 -18.10 -5.80 -27.42
C TYR A 128 -17.07 -4.97 -28.22
N THR A 129 -17.47 -3.77 -28.63
CA THR A 129 -16.61 -2.76 -29.29
C THR A 129 -16.45 -1.51 -28.43
N GLY A 130 -15.36 -0.77 -28.62
CA GLY A 130 -15.09 0.46 -27.88
C GLY A 130 -14.76 0.16 -26.41
N GLY A 131 -15.08 1.12 -25.53
CA GLY A 131 -14.73 1.11 -24.12
C GLY A 131 -13.55 2.01 -23.79
N SER A 132 -13.22 2.09 -22.50
CA SER A 132 -12.05 2.82 -22.03
C SER A 132 -10.75 2.16 -22.49
N THR A 133 -9.74 2.98 -22.73
CA THR A 133 -8.43 2.56 -23.25
C THR A 133 -7.35 2.75 -22.20
N ILE A 134 -6.19 2.12 -22.42
CA ILE A 134 -5.05 2.22 -21.49
C ILE A 134 -4.51 3.65 -21.36
N SER A 135 -4.72 4.52 -22.36
CA SER A 135 -4.35 5.94 -22.26
C SER A 135 -5.22 6.75 -21.30
N MET A 136 -6.39 6.23 -20.90
CA MET A 136 -7.25 6.84 -19.88
C MET A 136 -6.81 6.49 -18.45
N MET A 137 -5.93 5.50 -18.28
CA MET A 137 -5.41 5.11 -16.97
C MET A 137 -4.30 6.05 -16.50
N PRO A 138 -4.05 6.15 -15.18
CA PRO A 138 -2.91 6.88 -14.66
C PRO A 138 -1.58 6.38 -15.22
N ALA A 139 -0.63 7.30 -15.36
CA ALA A 139 0.74 6.97 -15.72
C ALA A 139 1.31 5.96 -14.70
N GLY A 140 1.89 4.87 -15.20
CA GLY A 140 2.42 3.79 -14.37
C GLY A 140 1.64 2.48 -14.41
N ILE A 141 0.37 2.49 -14.83
CA ILE A 141 -0.42 1.26 -14.97
C ILE A 141 0.04 0.40 -16.16
N ASN A 142 0.51 1.05 -17.24
CA ASN A 142 0.93 0.39 -18.48
C ASN A 142 2.37 -0.15 -18.42
N ALA A 143 2.60 -1.11 -17.52
CA ALA A 143 3.92 -1.68 -17.26
C ALA A 143 4.55 -2.41 -18.47
N ASP A 144 3.74 -2.98 -19.36
CA ASP A 144 4.21 -3.74 -20.54
C ASP A 144 4.16 -2.92 -21.84
N GLY A 145 3.78 -1.64 -21.79
CA GLY A 145 3.85 -0.74 -22.95
C GLY A 145 2.83 -1.00 -24.06
N PHE A 146 1.60 -1.38 -23.71
CA PHE A 146 0.48 -1.48 -24.66
C PHE A 146 0.22 -0.15 -25.38
N SER A 147 -0.28 -0.23 -26.62
CA SER A 147 -0.66 0.97 -27.38
C SER A 147 -1.79 1.72 -26.68
N GLY A 148 -1.75 3.05 -26.69
CA GLY A 148 -2.68 3.91 -25.96
C GLY A 148 -4.17 3.75 -26.34
N ASP A 149 -4.44 3.25 -27.54
CA ASP A 149 -5.77 2.93 -28.07
C ASP A 149 -6.27 1.52 -27.73
N THR A 150 -5.41 0.68 -27.15
CA THR A 150 -5.79 -0.67 -26.72
C THR A 150 -6.82 -0.55 -25.60
N THR A 151 -7.95 -1.22 -25.76
CA THR A 151 -9.03 -1.16 -24.77
C THR A 151 -8.64 -1.94 -23.52
N LEU A 152 -9.07 -1.46 -22.35
CA LEU A 152 -8.79 -2.13 -21.07
C LEU A 152 -9.34 -3.56 -21.07
N ARG A 153 -10.54 -3.77 -21.63
CA ARG A 153 -11.15 -5.08 -21.82
C ARG A 153 -10.24 -6.04 -22.60
N GLU A 154 -9.59 -5.58 -23.66
CA GLU A 154 -8.67 -6.43 -24.43
C GLU A 154 -7.45 -6.85 -23.60
N ILE A 155 -6.87 -5.92 -22.85
CA ILE A 155 -5.71 -6.21 -21.99
C ILE A 155 -6.10 -7.19 -20.88
N ILE A 156 -7.25 -7.02 -20.23
CA ILE A 156 -7.67 -7.88 -19.13
C ILE A 156 -8.16 -9.25 -19.63
N CYS A 157 -8.91 -9.29 -20.72
CA CYS A 157 -9.70 -10.46 -21.11
C CYS A 157 -9.12 -11.29 -22.26
N LYS A 158 -8.38 -10.66 -23.18
CA LYS A 158 -7.77 -11.37 -24.32
C LYS A 158 -6.33 -11.77 -24.07
N THR A 159 -5.66 -11.16 -23.08
CA THR A 159 -4.30 -11.58 -22.69
C THR A 159 -4.37 -12.97 -22.03
N ALA A 160 -4.15 -14.01 -22.83
CA ALA A 160 -4.15 -15.39 -22.36
C ALA A 160 -3.06 -15.62 -21.28
N GLY A 161 -3.39 -16.44 -20.27
CA GLY A 161 -2.39 -17.07 -19.40
C GLY A 161 -1.79 -16.23 -18.27
N GLY A 162 -2.47 -15.19 -17.76
CA GLY A 162 -2.00 -14.50 -16.54
C GLY A 162 -0.72 -13.69 -16.74
N GLY A 163 -0.40 -13.30 -17.98
CA GLY A 163 0.98 -13.03 -18.37
C GLY A 163 1.43 -11.57 -18.50
N SER A 164 0.63 -10.56 -18.14
CA SER A 164 1.07 -9.16 -18.25
C SER A 164 0.94 -8.42 -16.91
N ASP A 165 1.96 -7.63 -16.57
CA ASP A 165 1.93 -6.79 -15.36
C ASP A 165 0.83 -5.75 -15.47
N THR A 166 0.65 -5.19 -16.67
CA THR A 166 -0.41 -4.25 -17.01
C THR A 166 -1.79 -4.81 -16.72
N ARG A 167 -2.05 -6.10 -17.00
CA ARG A 167 -3.33 -6.74 -16.67
C ARG A 167 -3.58 -6.74 -15.17
N HIS A 168 -2.58 -7.09 -14.36
CA HIS A 168 -2.70 -7.12 -12.90
C HIS A 168 -2.87 -5.70 -12.35
N CYS A 169 -2.12 -4.74 -12.90
CA CYS A 169 -2.20 -3.33 -12.54
C CYS A 169 -3.59 -2.75 -12.83
N ILE A 170 -4.14 -2.99 -14.03
CA ILE A 170 -5.49 -2.55 -14.38
C ILE A 170 -6.50 -3.18 -13.42
N THR A 171 -6.45 -4.50 -13.19
CA THR A 171 -7.39 -5.18 -12.30
C THR A 171 -7.33 -4.66 -10.86
N ALA A 172 -6.12 -4.49 -10.31
CA ALA A 172 -5.94 -3.90 -8.99
C ALA A 172 -6.50 -2.48 -8.92
N TYR A 173 -6.29 -1.69 -9.97
CA TYR A 173 -6.80 -0.32 -10.04
C TYR A 173 -8.33 -0.28 -10.10
N LEU A 174 -8.96 -1.17 -10.90
CA LEU A 174 -10.41 -1.30 -10.96
C LEU A 174 -11.01 -1.67 -9.60
N ASN A 175 -10.39 -2.62 -8.89
CA ASN A 175 -10.80 -2.98 -7.52
C ASN A 175 -10.64 -1.79 -6.56
N ALA A 176 -9.52 -1.07 -6.61
CA ALA A 176 -9.29 0.13 -5.78
C ALA A 176 -10.22 1.30 -6.13
N SER A 177 -10.85 1.27 -7.30
CA SER A 177 -11.77 2.29 -7.78
C SER A 177 -13.23 1.94 -7.56
N LEU A 178 -13.54 0.68 -7.22
CA LEU A 178 -14.92 0.23 -7.06
C LEU A 178 -15.49 0.72 -5.72
N PRO A 179 -16.59 1.49 -5.72
CA PRO A 179 -17.23 1.90 -4.48
C PRO A 179 -17.88 0.71 -3.77
N GLY A 180 -17.91 0.77 -2.44
CA GLY A 180 -18.57 -0.24 -1.61
C GLY A 180 -17.76 -1.51 -1.38
N ILE A 181 -16.48 -1.54 -1.76
CA ILE A 181 -15.50 -2.50 -1.23
C ILE A 181 -14.38 -1.72 -0.54
N ASN A 182 -13.90 -2.24 0.59
CA ASN A 182 -12.71 -1.71 1.25
C ASN A 182 -11.47 -2.45 0.75
N TYR A 183 -11.13 -2.22 -0.52
CA TYR A 183 -10.05 -2.94 -1.17
C TYR A 183 -8.70 -2.72 -0.47
N ILE A 184 -7.90 -3.79 -0.45
CA ILE A 184 -6.64 -3.86 0.29
C ILE A 184 -5.57 -2.86 -0.17
N LEU A 185 -5.64 -2.38 -1.42
CA LEU A 185 -4.78 -1.33 -1.95
C LEU A 185 -5.60 -0.08 -2.28
N THR A 186 -5.02 1.09 -2.02
CA THR A 186 -5.53 2.35 -2.58
C THR A 186 -5.10 2.50 -4.05
N GLN A 187 -5.82 3.33 -4.82
CA GLN A 187 -5.45 3.62 -6.21
C GLN A 187 -4.00 4.09 -6.34
N GLN A 188 -3.53 4.96 -5.43
CA GLN A 188 -2.16 5.46 -5.45
C GLN A 188 -1.14 4.35 -5.17
N GLN A 189 -1.41 3.45 -4.22
CA GLN A 189 -0.53 2.31 -3.97
C GLN A 189 -0.43 1.38 -5.18
N VAL A 190 -1.54 1.17 -5.91
CA VAL A 190 -1.50 0.41 -7.16
C VAL A 190 -0.61 1.10 -8.19
N ILE A 191 -0.77 2.41 -8.38
CA ILE A 191 0.06 3.20 -9.30
C ILE A 191 1.54 3.07 -8.93
N ASP A 192 1.87 3.28 -7.65
CA ASP A 192 3.25 3.30 -7.15
C ASP A 192 3.90 1.90 -7.19
N LEU A 193 3.12 0.83 -7.03
CA LEU A 193 3.61 -0.55 -7.21
C LEU A 193 3.90 -0.84 -8.69
N CYS A 194 2.97 -0.45 -9.56
CA CYS A 194 3.04 -0.75 -10.99
C CYS A 194 4.13 0.03 -11.74
N ASN A 195 4.42 1.26 -11.30
CA ASN A 195 5.53 2.05 -11.84
C ASN A 195 6.88 1.77 -11.13
N GLY A 196 6.89 0.91 -10.10
CA GLY A 196 8.09 0.55 -9.34
C GLY A 196 8.60 1.63 -8.37
N THR A 197 7.79 2.65 -8.06
CA THR A 197 8.14 3.70 -7.07
C THR A 197 8.20 3.12 -5.65
N ILE A 198 7.35 2.15 -5.34
CA ILE A 198 7.44 1.37 -4.10
C ILE A 198 7.77 -0.10 -4.38
N PRO A 199 8.60 -0.73 -3.54
CA PRO A 199 8.97 -2.13 -3.74
C PRO A 199 7.77 -3.05 -3.51
N VAL A 200 7.72 -4.14 -4.27
CA VAL A 200 6.73 -5.20 -4.06
C VAL A 200 6.97 -5.87 -2.70
N PRO A 201 5.96 -5.93 -1.81
CA PRO A 201 6.11 -6.57 -0.51
C PRO A 201 6.48 -8.06 -0.61
N GLY A 202 7.24 -8.55 0.37
CA GLY A 202 7.54 -9.99 0.49
C GLY A 202 8.57 -10.54 -0.51
N GLY A 203 9.18 -9.71 -1.35
CA GLY A 203 10.22 -10.14 -2.30
C GLY A 203 9.70 -11.06 -3.42
N ILE A 204 8.39 -11.05 -3.65
CA ILE A 204 7.73 -11.78 -4.74
C ILE A 204 7.54 -10.88 -5.97
N SER A 205 7.16 -11.46 -7.10
CA SER A 205 6.85 -10.68 -8.30
C SER A 205 5.62 -9.80 -8.10
N LEU A 206 5.53 -8.68 -8.84
CA LEU A 206 4.38 -7.78 -8.82
C LEU A 206 3.07 -8.55 -9.07
N ARG A 207 3.06 -9.43 -10.08
CA ARG A 207 1.90 -10.28 -10.43
C ARG A 207 1.50 -11.17 -9.27
N SER A 208 2.47 -11.90 -8.72
CA SER A 208 2.23 -12.80 -7.59
C SER A 208 1.69 -12.05 -6.38
N PHE A 209 2.17 -10.83 -6.12
CA PHE A 209 1.63 -10.00 -5.05
C PHE A 209 0.19 -9.58 -5.34
N LEU A 210 -0.08 -9.01 -6.52
CA LEU A 210 -1.41 -8.55 -6.88
C LEU A 210 -2.43 -9.70 -6.93
N ASP A 211 -2.02 -10.91 -7.36
CA ASP A 211 -2.86 -12.11 -7.31
C ASP A 211 -3.35 -12.45 -5.89
N THR A 212 -2.62 -12.07 -4.84
CA THR A 212 -3.07 -12.29 -3.44
C THR A 212 -4.14 -11.31 -2.98
N THR A 213 -4.44 -10.28 -3.77
CA THR A 213 -5.35 -9.21 -3.38
C THR A 213 -6.79 -9.43 -3.85
N TRP A 214 -7.06 -10.50 -4.60
CA TRP A 214 -8.39 -10.78 -5.16
C TRP A 214 -8.71 -12.28 -5.17
N GLN A 215 -9.97 -12.57 -5.50
CA GLN A 215 -10.53 -13.91 -5.67
C GLN A 215 -11.22 -14.10 -7.03
#